data_AF-A0A924BTX4-F1
#
_entry.id   AF-A0A924BTX4-F1
#
_cell.length_a   1.000
_cell.length_b   1.000
_cell.length_c   1.000
_cell.angle_alpha   90.00
_cell.angle_beta   90.00
_cell.angle_gamma   90.00
#
_symmetry.space_group_name_H-M   'P 1'
#
loop_
_entity.id
_entity.type
_entity.pdbx_description
1 polymer ?
#
loop_
_entity_poly.entity_id
_entity_poly.type
_entity_poly.pdbx_seq_one_letter_code
_entity_poly.pdbx_strand_id
1 'polypeptide(L)'
;ADQLLFQLVDTDTVEQKREIVSNEIAIYITRCAERMRSLGIYLMEMRYMSGKINDHVSITKDKYGEITLNMQLLTESIKHIHLYILDEQPKYSYTVCIYIIARAFKILLLIKAQHEDLYIEFKEKLSELGTLIAENDSLIYYAINNGLDVSWLINFEIPENIVQIHKDIRANGFLK
;
A
#
# COMPACT_ATOMS: atom_id res chain seq x y z
N ALA A 1 5.92 25.26 -5.62
CA ALA A 1 6.65 25.63 -6.84
C ALA A 1 6.59 24.51 -7.86
N ASP A 2 6.81 23.26 -7.44
CA ASP A 2 6.94 22.10 -8.35
C ASP A 2 5.65 21.72 -9.10
N GLN A 3 4.47 21.89 -8.49
CA GLN A 3 3.19 21.67 -9.18
C GLN A 3 2.97 22.68 -10.34
N LEU A 4 3.30 23.94 -10.11
CA LEU A 4 3.18 24.99 -11.14
C LEU A 4 4.20 24.76 -12.26
N LEU A 5 5.41 24.31 -11.92
CA LEU A 5 6.42 23.93 -12.91
C LEU A 5 5.94 22.76 -13.77
N PHE A 6 5.36 21.72 -13.15
CA PHE A 6 4.77 20.59 -13.88
C PHE A 6 3.69 21.05 -14.86
N GLN A 7 2.77 21.89 -14.42
CA GLN A 7 1.67 22.39 -15.26
C GLN A 7 2.11 23.31 -16.40
N LEU A 8 3.28 23.95 -16.30
CA LEU A 8 3.70 25.01 -17.22
C LEU A 8 4.86 24.63 -18.13
N VAL A 9 5.67 23.63 -17.80
CA VAL A 9 6.96 23.37 -18.47
C VAL A 9 7.19 21.89 -18.80
N ASP A 10 6.53 20.97 -18.09
CA ASP A 10 6.80 19.54 -18.24
C ASP A 10 6.11 18.94 -19.47
N THR A 11 6.83 18.08 -20.20
CA THR A 11 6.34 17.42 -21.41
C THR A 11 5.71 16.07 -21.13
N ASP A 12 5.96 15.49 -19.96
CA ASP A 12 5.44 14.19 -19.59
C ASP A 12 3.97 14.26 -19.15
N THR A 13 3.16 13.30 -19.59
CA THR A 13 1.78 13.15 -19.09
C THR A 13 1.77 12.60 -17.66
N VAL A 14 0.62 12.71 -16.99
CA VAL A 14 0.41 12.13 -15.66
C VAL A 14 0.67 10.62 -15.66
N GLU A 15 0.23 9.94 -16.72
CA GLU A 15 0.39 8.50 -16.93
C GLU A 15 1.87 8.12 -17.11
N GLN A 16 2.63 8.88 -17.91
CA GLN A 16 4.07 8.64 -18.10
C GLN A 16 4.83 8.78 -16.78
N LYS A 17 4.51 9.80 -15.99
CA LYS A 17 5.09 9.96 -14.65
C LYS A 17 4.72 8.84 -13.70
N ARG A 18 3.46 8.40 -13.74
CA ARG A 18 3.01 7.23 -12.96
C ARG A 18 3.79 5.98 -13.35
N GLU A 19 4.02 5.76 -14.63
CA GLU A 19 4.80 4.64 -15.13
C GLU A 19 6.26 4.68 -14.65
N ILE A 20 6.89 5.86 -14.61
CA ILE A 20 8.22 6.04 -14.03
C ILE A 20 8.23 5.57 -12.57
N VAL A 21 7.29 6.04 -11.75
CA VAL A 21 7.22 5.65 -10.32
C VAL A 21 6.92 4.15 -10.17
N SER A 22 6.05 3.60 -11.00
CA SER A 22 5.75 2.15 -11.05
C SER A 22 7.00 1.32 -11.33
N ASN A 23 7.78 1.72 -12.34
CA ASN A 23 9.04 1.04 -12.68
C ASN A 23 10.08 1.18 -11.59
N GLU A 24 10.16 2.36 -10.95
CA GLU A 24 11.02 2.56 -9.79
C GLU A 24 10.64 1.63 -8.63
N ILE A 25 9.35 1.46 -8.32
CA ILE A 25 8.90 0.52 -7.28
C ILE A 25 9.40 -0.90 -7.60
N ALA A 26 9.12 -1.41 -8.80
CA ALA A 26 9.49 -2.77 -9.19
C ALA A 26 11.00 -3.03 -9.07
N ILE A 27 11.83 -2.10 -9.56
CA ILE A 27 13.29 -2.23 -9.54
C ILE A 27 13.84 -2.05 -8.11
N TYR A 28 13.37 -1.03 -7.40
CA TYR A 28 13.91 -0.65 -6.09
C TYR A 28 13.60 -1.70 -5.04
N ILE A 29 12.35 -2.15 -4.95
CA ILE A 29 11.89 -3.11 -3.94
C ILE A 29 12.59 -4.46 -4.10
N THR A 30 12.77 -4.93 -5.34
CA THR A 30 13.55 -6.15 -5.64
C THR A 30 14.99 -6.02 -5.15
N ARG A 31 15.69 -4.92 -5.49
CA ARG A 31 17.08 -4.68 -5.07
C ARG A 31 17.23 -4.56 -3.55
N CYS A 32 16.24 -3.95 -2.88
CA CYS A 32 16.23 -3.84 -1.43
C CYS A 32 16.05 -5.21 -0.77
N ALA A 33 15.21 -6.09 -1.34
CA ALA A 33 15.01 -7.44 -0.83
C ALA A 33 16.30 -8.27 -0.88
N GLU A 34 17.05 -8.19 -1.98
CA GLU A 34 18.34 -8.89 -2.15
C GLU A 34 19.41 -8.47 -1.14
N ARG A 35 19.33 -7.23 -0.64
CA ARG A 35 20.31 -6.63 0.28
C ARG A 35 19.79 -6.53 1.72
N MET A 36 18.55 -6.93 1.95
CA MET A 36 17.87 -6.80 3.23
C MET A 36 18.61 -7.62 4.29
N ARG A 37 18.85 -6.98 5.45
CA ARG A 37 19.43 -7.63 6.64
C ARG A 37 18.40 -7.87 7.74
N SER A 38 17.26 -7.17 7.70
CA SER A 38 16.14 -7.30 8.64
C SER A 38 14.88 -6.66 8.06
N LEU A 39 13.71 -7.06 8.55
CA LEU A 39 12.44 -6.42 8.20
C LEU A 39 12.41 -4.93 8.57
N GLY A 40 13.12 -4.52 9.63
CA GLY A 40 13.22 -3.13 10.03
C GLY A 40 13.88 -2.23 8.98
N ILE A 41 14.95 -2.71 8.34
CA ILE A 41 15.60 -1.96 7.23
C ILE A 41 14.67 -1.89 6.04
N TYR A 42 14.03 -3.00 5.68
CA TYR A 42 13.13 -3.03 4.53
C TYR A 42 11.89 -2.16 4.70
N LEU A 43 11.36 -2.07 5.92
CA LEU A 43 10.30 -1.14 6.25
C LEU A 43 10.70 0.32 5.96
N MET A 44 11.97 0.68 6.18
CA MET A 44 12.46 2.02 5.83
C MET A 44 12.48 2.24 4.32
N GLU A 45 12.82 1.21 3.55
CA GLU A 45 12.77 1.26 2.08
C GLU A 45 11.34 1.39 1.54
N MET A 46 10.38 0.68 2.13
CA MET A 46 8.95 0.85 1.82
C MET A 46 8.47 2.27 2.13
N ARG A 47 8.93 2.87 3.24
CA ARG A 47 8.59 4.25 3.61
C ARG A 47 9.20 5.27 2.66
N TYR A 48 10.43 5.04 2.21
CA TYR A 48 11.08 5.87 1.19
C TYR A 48 10.27 5.88 -0.12
N MET A 49 9.91 4.70 -0.65
CA MET A 49 9.09 4.61 -1.86
C MET A 49 7.70 5.23 -1.68
N SER A 50 7.13 5.10 -0.49
CA SER A 50 5.88 5.81 -0.18
C SER A 50 6.02 7.34 -0.18
N GLY A 51 7.18 7.88 0.17
CA GLY A 51 7.49 9.30 0.00
C GLY A 51 7.41 9.70 -1.47
N LYS A 52 8.06 8.94 -2.35
CA LYS A 52 8.01 9.18 -3.81
C LYS A 52 6.59 9.12 -4.38
N ILE A 53 5.76 8.20 -3.91
CA ILE A 53 4.34 8.14 -4.32
C ILE A 53 3.61 9.42 -3.89
N ASN A 54 3.84 9.89 -2.66
CA ASN A 54 3.23 11.14 -2.19
C ASN A 54 3.72 12.34 -3.03
N ASP A 55 5.00 12.38 -3.39
CA ASP A 55 5.56 13.44 -4.23
C ASP A 55 4.88 13.46 -5.60
N HIS A 56 4.77 12.30 -6.27
CA HIS A 56 4.03 12.15 -7.53
C HIS A 56 2.62 12.71 -7.42
N VAL A 57 1.85 12.28 -6.41
CA VAL A 57 0.45 12.71 -6.23
C VAL A 57 0.37 14.20 -5.90
N SER A 58 1.31 14.73 -5.12
CA SER A 58 1.35 16.15 -4.78
C SER A 58 1.56 17.03 -6.02
N ILE A 59 2.36 16.56 -6.98
CA ILE A 59 2.71 17.26 -8.22
C ILE A 59 1.62 17.11 -9.27
N THR A 60 1.15 15.87 -9.49
CA THR A 60 0.26 15.52 -10.61
C THR A 60 -1.22 15.51 -10.26
N LYS A 61 -1.56 15.45 -8.96
CA LYS A 61 -2.92 15.23 -8.43
C LYS A 61 -3.56 13.91 -8.86
N ASP A 62 -2.72 12.95 -9.21
CA ASP A 62 -3.12 11.64 -9.71
C ASP A 62 -3.67 10.71 -8.62
N LYS A 63 -4.96 10.84 -8.31
CA LYS A 63 -5.64 9.99 -7.31
C LYS A 63 -5.69 8.52 -7.70
N TYR A 64 -5.86 8.22 -8.99
CA TYR A 64 -5.83 6.85 -9.49
C TYR A 64 -4.43 6.25 -9.27
N GLY A 65 -3.38 6.98 -9.66
CA GLY A 65 -2.00 6.56 -9.46
C GLY A 65 -1.64 6.39 -7.99
N GLU A 66 -2.15 7.24 -7.10
CA GLU A 66 -1.96 7.05 -5.65
C GLU A 66 -2.42 5.66 -5.22
N ILE A 67 -3.61 5.24 -5.65
CA ILE A 67 -4.19 3.94 -5.32
C ILE A 67 -3.34 2.82 -5.90
N THR A 68 -3.11 2.84 -7.22
CA THR A 68 -2.43 1.74 -7.91
C THR A 68 -0.97 1.57 -7.50
N LEU A 69 -0.24 2.67 -7.25
CA LEU A 69 1.15 2.62 -6.82
C LEU A 69 1.27 2.13 -5.37
N ASN A 70 0.34 2.50 -4.48
CA ASN A 70 0.32 1.95 -3.12
C ASN A 70 0.01 0.45 -3.13
N MET A 71 -0.93 -0.02 -3.96
CA MET A 71 -1.18 -1.46 -4.13
C MET A 71 0.08 -2.19 -4.61
N GLN A 72 0.71 -1.71 -5.68
CA GLN A 72 1.92 -2.31 -6.23
C GLN A 72 3.04 -2.37 -5.19
N LEU A 73 3.30 -1.28 -4.46
CA LEU A 73 4.31 -1.26 -3.41
C LEU A 73 4.07 -2.36 -2.36
N LEU A 74 2.83 -2.52 -1.89
CA LEU A 74 2.52 -3.55 -0.88
C LEU A 74 2.62 -4.97 -1.46
N THR A 75 2.04 -5.22 -2.63
CA THR A 75 2.05 -6.52 -3.31
C THR A 75 3.48 -7.00 -3.56
N GLU A 76 4.32 -6.17 -4.20
CA GLU A 76 5.72 -6.48 -4.46
C GLU A 76 6.49 -6.72 -3.16
N SER A 77 6.27 -5.87 -2.16
CA SER A 77 6.94 -6.01 -0.87
C SER A 77 6.62 -7.33 -0.19
N ILE A 78 5.33 -7.70 -0.09
CA ILE A 78 4.90 -8.94 0.58
C ILE A 78 5.52 -10.15 -0.12
N LYS A 79 5.50 -10.20 -1.46
CA LYS A 79 6.11 -11.27 -2.26
C LYS A 79 7.59 -11.50 -1.91
N HIS A 80 8.32 -10.44 -1.58
CA HIS A 80 9.73 -10.56 -1.22
C HIS A 80 9.99 -10.89 0.25
N ILE A 81 9.15 -10.41 1.17
CA ILE A 81 9.42 -10.50 2.61
C ILE A 81 8.58 -11.56 3.34
N HIS A 82 7.70 -12.29 2.65
CA HIS A 82 6.76 -13.21 3.30
C HIS A 82 7.43 -14.25 4.20
N LEU A 83 8.55 -14.87 3.78
CA LEU A 83 9.28 -15.84 4.61
C LEU A 83 9.93 -15.17 5.83
N TYR A 84 10.51 -13.98 5.64
CA TYR A 84 11.12 -13.21 6.72
C TYR A 84 10.09 -12.83 7.80
N ILE A 85 8.86 -12.51 7.40
CA ILE A 85 7.76 -12.24 8.34
C ILE A 85 7.46 -13.45 9.24
N LEU A 86 7.61 -14.68 8.73
CA LEU A 86 7.37 -15.92 9.47
C LEU A 86 8.56 -16.29 10.37
N ASP A 87 9.78 -16.02 9.93
CA ASP A 87 11.00 -16.44 10.63
C ASP A 87 11.50 -15.44 11.69
N GLU A 88 11.09 -14.18 11.62
CA GLU A 88 11.60 -13.13 12.52
C GLU A 88 10.83 -13.05 13.85
N GLN A 89 11.47 -12.51 14.89
CA GLN A 89 10.82 -12.37 16.19
C GLN A 89 9.54 -11.52 16.09
N PRO A 90 8.47 -11.87 16.84
CA PRO A 90 7.16 -11.24 16.72
C PRO A 90 7.17 -9.71 16.77
N LYS A 91 8.05 -9.10 17.56
CA LYS A 91 8.17 -7.63 17.67
C LYS A 91 8.55 -6.97 16.33
N TYR A 92 9.46 -7.58 15.56
CA TYR A 92 9.95 -7.00 14.32
C TYR A 92 8.98 -7.26 13.17
N SER A 93 8.43 -8.46 13.08
CA SER A 93 7.38 -8.80 12.10
C SER A 93 6.11 -7.98 12.35
N TYR A 94 5.72 -7.74 13.60
CA TYR A 94 4.58 -6.87 13.94
C TYR A 94 4.69 -5.49 13.30
N THR A 95 5.85 -4.83 13.42
CA THR A 95 6.02 -3.45 12.96
C THR A 95 5.80 -3.31 11.45
N VAL A 96 6.33 -4.24 10.64
CA VAL A 96 6.12 -4.23 9.19
C VAL A 96 4.69 -4.65 8.82
N CYS A 97 4.11 -5.60 9.55
CA CYS A 97 2.72 -6.03 9.34
C CYS A 97 1.75 -4.88 9.59
N ILE A 98 1.89 -4.15 10.70
CA ILE A 98 1.06 -2.97 10.99
C ILE A 98 1.19 -1.90 9.91
N TYR A 99 2.40 -1.68 9.38
CA TYR A 99 2.59 -0.75 8.28
C TYR A 99 1.80 -1.16 7.02
N ILE A 100 1.85 -2.45 6.65
CA ILE A 100 1.10 -3.01 5.52
C ILE A 100 -0.41 -2.88 5.76
N ILE A 101 -0.89 -3.26 6.94
CA ILE A 101 -2.32 -3.21 7.31
C ILE A 101 -2.84 -1.77 7.29
N ALA A 102 -2.11 -0.81 7.87
CA ALA A 102 -2.50 0.59 7.86
C ALA A 102 -2.56 1.16 6.43
N ARG A 103 -1.65 0.73 5.55
CA ARG A 103 -1.67 1.11 4.13
C ARG A 103 -2.81 0.44 3.37
N ALA A 104 -3.16 -0.81 3.68
CA ALA A 104 -4.33 -1.48 3.12
C ALA A 104 -5.61 -0.71 3.45
N PHE A 105 -5.80 -0.27 4.71
CA PHE A 105 -6.89 0.64 5.08
C PHE A 105 -6.87 1.94 4.28
N LYS A 106 -5.70 2.57 4.11
CA LYS A 106 -5.57 3.78 3.29
C LYS A 106 -6.06 3.52 1.85
N ILE A 107 -5.68 2.39 1.25
CA ILE A 107 -6.12 2.02 -0.10
C ILE A 107 -7.64 1.87 -0.15
N LEU A 108 -8.25 1.15 0.79
CA LEU A 108 -9.72 0.98 0.85
C LEU A 108 -10.44 2.34 0.97
N LEU A 109 -9.93 3.25 1.81
CA LEU A 109 -10.48 4.60 1.96
C LEU A 109 -10.37 5.42 0.68
N LEU A 110 -9.24 5.32 -0.03
CA LEU A 110 -9.01 6.03 -1.28
C LEU A 110 -9.91 5.50 -2.40
N ILE A 111 -10.10 4.19 -2.51
CA ILE A 111 -11.03 3.56 -3.45
C ILE A 111 -12.45 4.02 -3.16
N LYS A 112 -12.88 3.97 -1.89
CA LYS A 112 -14.25 4.39 -1.52
C LYS A 112 -14.53 5.86 -1.84
N ALA A 113 -13.50 6.70 -1.85
CA ALA A 113 -13.60 8.10 -2.24
C ALA A 113 -13.64 8.33 -3.77
N GLN A 114 -13.42 7.29 -4.58
CA GLN A 114 -13.57 7.37 -6.04
C GLN A 114 -15.02 7.12 -6.47
N HIS A 115 -15.33 7.53 -7.70
CA HIS A 115 -16.56 7.14 -8.37
C HIS A 115 -16.60 5.62 -8.60
N GLU A 116 -17.77 5.01 -8.45
CA GLU A 116 -17.95 3.55 -8.52
C GLU A 116 -17.55 2.96 -9.89
N ASP A 117 -17.68 3.72 -10.98
CA ASP A 117 -17.26 3.30 -12.32
C ASP A 117 -15.76 2.91 -12.40
N LEU A 118 -14.91 3.48 -11.52
CA LEU A 118 -13.48 3.16 -11.48
C LEU A 118 -13.20 1.87 -10.70
N TYR A 119 -14.17 1.29 -10.01
CA TYR A 119 -13.94 0.15 -9.10
C TYR A 119 -13.44 -1.09 -9.84
N ILE A 120 -13.90 -1.30 -11.07
CA ILE A 120 -13.48 -2.43 -11.91
C ILE A 120 -11.96 -2.42 -12.17
N GLU A 121 -11.34 -1.24 -12.24
CA GLU A 121 -9.90 -1.07 -12.48
C GLU A 121 -9.03 -1.52 -11.29
N PHE A 122 -9.62 -1.59 -10.09
CA PHE A 122 -8.91 -1.88 -8.86
C PHE A 122 -9.11 -3.32 -8.38
N LYS A 123 -10.17 -3.99 -8.85
CA LYS A 123 -10.64 -5.26 -8.30
C LYS A 123 -9.57 -6.35 -8.27
N GLU A 124 -8.92 -6.58 -9.41
CA GLU A 124 -7.92 -7.65 -9.54
C GLU A 124 -6.70 -7.41 -8.63
N LYS A 125 -6.12 -6.21 -8.68
CA LYS A 125 -4.95 -5.84 -7.88
C LYS A 125 -5.24 -5.81 -6.38
N LEU A 126 -6.45 -5.38 -5.98
CA LEU A 126 -6.87 -5.41 -4.59
C LEU A 126 -7.06 -6.85 -4.10
N SER A 127 -7.62 -7.71 -4.94
CA SER A 127 -7.81 -9.12 -4.62
C SER A 127 -6.48 -9.87 -4.47
N GLU A 128 -5.50 -9.58 -5.35
CA GLU A 128 -4.14 -10.08 -5.22
C GLU A 128 -3.50 -9.66 -3.88
N LEU A 129 -3.58 -8.38 -3.53
CA LEU A 129 -3.07 -7.87 -2.25
C LEU A 129 -3.74 -8.57 -1.06
N GLY A 130 -5.06 -8.72 -1.10
CA GLY A 130 -5.82 -9.44 -0.07
C GLY A 130 -5.38 -10.89 0.08
N THR A 131 -5.18 -11.58 -1.04
CA THR A 131 -4.73 -12.99 -1.07
C THR A 131 -3.36 -13.14 -0.44
N LEU A 132 -2.39 -12.27 -0.81
CA LEU A 132 -1.05 -12.28 -0.22
C LEU A 132 -1.05 -12.04 1.29
N ILE A 133 -1.96 -11.19 1.79
CA ILE A 133 -2.13 -10.99 3.24
C ILE A 133 -2.72 -12.25 3.89
N ALA A 134 -3.71 -12.89 3.26
CA ALA A 134 -4.39 -14.07 3.80
C ALA A 134 -3.49 -15.32 3.83
N GLU A 135 -2.58 -15.47 2.86
CA GLU A 135 -1.68 -16.62 2.75
C GLU A 135 -0.49 -16.59 3.72
N ASN A 136 -0.27 -15.48 4.44
CA ASN A 136 0.80 -15.36 5.42
C ASN A 136 0.23 -15.33 6.85
N ASP A 137 0.46 -16.42 7.60
CA ASP A 137 -0.11 -16.64 8.94
C ASP A 137 0.08 -15.46 9.90
N SER A 138 1.27 -14.85 9.93
CA SER A 138 1.56 -13.68 10.75
C SER A 138 0.78 -12.44 10.28
N LEU A 139 0.74 -12.18 8.98
CA LEU A 139 0.02 -11.02 8.42
C LEU A 139 -1.49 -11.14 8.64
N ILE A 140 -2.10 -12.28 8.36
CA ILE A 140 -3.54 -12.48 8.59
C ILE A 140 -3.87 -12.39 10.08
N TYR A 141 -3.03 -12.96 10.96
CA TYR A 141 -3.18 -12.83 12.40
C TYR A 141 -3.19 -11.35 12.82
N TYR A 142 -2.22 -10.55 12.38
CA TYR A 142 -2.17 -9.13 12.73
C TYR A 142 -3.27 -8.31 12.06
N ALA A 143 -3.70 -8.66 10.85
CA ALA A 143 -4.82 -8.01 10.17
C ALA A 143 -6.11 -8.12 10.98
N ILE A 144 -6.47 -9.34 11.39
CA ILE A 144 -7.65 -9.62 12.23
C ILE A 144 -7.56 -8.85 13.55
N ASN A 145 -6.41 -8.92 14.23
CA ASN A 145 -6.21 -8.24 15.52
C ASN A 145 -6.18 -6.70 15.41
N ASN A 146 -6.08 -6.14 14.20
CA ASN A 146 -6.14 -4.71 13.95
C ASN A 146 -7.41 -4.29 13.18
N GLY A 147 -8.41 -5.19 13.12
CA GLY A 147 -9.73 -4.91 12.57
C GLY A 147 -9.80 -4.83 11.04
N LEU A 148 -8.75 -5.27 10.33
CA LEU A 148 -8.80 -5.40 8.88
C LEU A 148 -9.42 -6.76 8.53
N ASP A 149 -10.63 -6.73 7.98
CA ASP A 149 -11.21 -7.90 7.34
C ASP A 149 -10.66 -8.01 5.91
N VAL A 150 -9.86 -9.05 5.68
CA VAL A 150 -9.17 -9.26 4.41
C VAL A 150 -10.14 -9.64 3.28
N SER A 151 -11.35 -10.11 3.61
CA SER A 151 -12.40 -10.37 2.61
C SER A 151 -12.82 -9.10 1.87
N TRP A 152 -12.74 -7.92 2.51
CA TRP A 152 -13.00 -6.63 1.86
C TRP A 152 -12.08 -6.40 0.66
N LEU A 153 -10.84 -6.91 0.72
CA LEU A 153 -9.87 -6.83 -0.37
C LEU A 153 -10.12 -7.92 -1.41
N ILE A 154 -10.23 -9.17 -0.97
CA ILE A 154 -10.34 -10.35 -1.84
C ILE A 154 -11.60 -10.29 -2.71
N ASN A 155 -12.74 -9.99 -2.09
CA ASN A 155 -14.05 -9.99 -2.74
C ASN A 155 -14.42 -8.62 -3.33
N PHE A 156 -13.63 -7.58 -3.04
CA PHE A 156 -13.95 -6.19 -3.36
C PHE A 156 -15.26 -5.73 -2.67
N GLU A 157 -15.43 -6.10 -1.40
CA GLU A 157 -16.61 -5.77 -0.59
C GLU A 157 -16.25 -4.70 0.44
N ILE A 158 -15.96 -3.49 -0.03
CA ILE A 158 -15.57 -2.37 0.83
C ILE A 158 -16.79 -1.83 1.60
N PRO A 159 -16.78 -1.81 2.94
CA PRO A 159 -17.92 -1.32 3.72
C PRO A 159 -18.27 0.14 3.42
N GLU A 160 -19.56 0.47 3.35
CA GLU A 160 -20.04 1.85 3.19
C GLU A 160 -19.52 2.79 4.29
N ASN A 161 -19.42 2.28 5.51
CA ASN A 161 -18.95 3.00 6.68
C ASN A 161 -17.45 2.81 6.95
N ILE A 162 -16.63 2.41 5.95
CA ILE A 162 -15.19 2.16 6.11
C ILE A 162 -14.44 3.35 6.74
N VAL A 163 -14.87 4.58 6.46
CA VAL A 163 -14.33 5.80 7.07
C VAL A 163 -14.52 5.82 8.59
N GLN A 164 -15.70 5.42 9.06
CA GLN A 164 -16.01 5.36 10.49
C GLN A 164 -15.27 4.20 11.15
N ILE A 165 -15.30 3.01 10.53
CA ILE A 165 -14.55 1.82 11.00
C ILE A 165 -13.08 2.17 11.24
N HIS A 166 -12.42 2.79 10.26
CA HIS A 166 -11.01 3.17 10.38
C HIS A 166 -10.78 4.21 11.50
N LYS A 167 -11.68 5.18 11.69
CA LYS A 167 -11.57 6.15 12.80
C LYS A 167 -11.66 5.45 14.16
N ASP A 168 -12.61 4.54 14.32
CA ASP A 168 -12.84 3.83 15.59
C ASP A 168 -11.66 2.91 15.93
N ILE A 169 -11.11 2.20 14.94
CA ILE A 169 -9.90 1.38 15.09
C ILE A 169 -8.74 2.23 15.61
N ARG A 170 -8.47 3.40 15.01
CA ARG A 170 -7.39 4.29 15.46
C ARG A 170 -7.64 4.90 16.83
N ALA A 171 -8.89 5.23 17.16
CA ALA A 171 -9.26 5.74 18.48
C ALA A 171 -8.98 4.72 19.59
N ASN A 172 -9.13 3.43 19.29
CA ASN A 172 -8.82 2.32 20.19
C ASN A 172 -7.31 1.98 20.27
N GLY A 173 -6.45 2.72 19.59
CA GLY A 173 -5.00 2.58 19.67
C GLY A 173 -4.37 1.59 18.70
N PHE A 174 -5.14 0.99 17.79
CA PHE A 174 -4.64 0.15 16.72
C PHE A 174 -3.98 0.95 15.59
N LEU A 175 -3.27 0.27 14.69
CA LEU A 175 -2.57 0.86 13.54
C LEU A 175 -1.50 1.90 13.93
N LYS A 176 -0.86 1.72 15.08
CA LYS A 176 0.24 2.56 15.59
C LYS A 176 1.59 1.86 15.50
#